data_AF-A0A1G9B4W8-F1
#
_entry.id   AF-A0A1G9B4W8-F1
#
_cell.length_a   1.000
_cell.length_b   1.000
_cell.length_c   1.000
_cell.angle_alpha   90.00
_cell.angle_beta   90.00
_cell.angle_gamma   90.00
#
_symmetry.space_group_name_H-M   'P 1'
#
loop_
_entity.id
_entity.type
_entity.pdbx_description
1 polymer ?
#
loop_
_entity_poly.entity_id
_entity_poly.type
_entity_poly.pdbx_seq_one_letter_code
_entity_poly.pdbx_strand_id
1 'polypeptide(L)'
;MNKAIYMETILNAEEISASVTASASDHPLSPSATPQTLEEKWEKAGIGNAFIFGKVMSTNTDLLLELLQLSLPELEIREISDAVQEVYLKTSIDAHGVRLDISVRDSRNRIFDVEMQLRDEKNIPRRIRYYTGTLDQTNLNTGVNYNQLKDTIIIFITPFDPFDRSRYRYTFRNICLEEKVNPLELGDGTTKVILNAKGSVGKISPSLKGFLDLVLGLQPPASSAGSYADRVQRQVDIAKRNNVWRREYMNWEMTLSIERDKGRNEGELLTLVKQILAKIPKGKPENVIADEIERDVTFVHLIATLSKNMDAPTPEAVLSAYKKLEVEGKLDLPANLPAD
;
A
#
# COMPACT_ATOMS: atom_id res chain seq x y z
N MET A 1 -11.56 19.53 9.64
CA MET A 1 -12.81 18.75 9.45
C MET A 1 -12.67 17.47 10.25
N ASN A 2 -13.49 17.29 11.29
CA ASN A 2 -13.22 16.38 12.42
C ASN A 2 -13.25 14.90 12.05
N LYS A 3 -12.18 14.18 12.43
CA LYS A 3 -11.98 12.72 12.36
C LYS A 3 -13.08 11.91 13.08
N ALA A 4 -13.85 12.56 13.96
CA ALA A 4 -14.96 11.97 14.72
C ALA A 4 -16.19 11.64 13.85
N ILE A 5 -16.49 12.44 12.82
CA ILE A 5 -17.69 12.23 11.99
C ILE A 5 -17.54 11.03 11.05
N TYR A 6 -16.30 10.63 10.72
CA TYR A 6 -16.02 9.47 9.86
C TYR A 6 -16.04 8.13 10.62
N MET A 7 -15.91 8.16 11.95
CA MET A 7 -15.86 6.94 12.78
C MET A 7 -17.25 6.51 13.29
N GLU A 8 -18.21 7.43 13.40
CA GLU A 8 -19.58 7.08 13.82
C GLU A 8 -20.43 6.42 12.72
N THR A 9 -20.04 6.53 11.46
CA THR A 9 -20.81 5.95 10.33
C THR A 9 -20.44 4.50 10.00
N ILE A 10 -19.49 3.89 10.72
CA ILE A 10 -19.05 2.50 10.50
C ILE A 10 -19.21 1.72 11.81
N LEU A 11 -20.40 1.78 12.39
CA LEU A 11 -20.80 1.01 13.56
C LEU A 11 -22.04 0.20 13.21
N ASN A 12 -21.88 -0.78 12.31
CA ASN A 12 -22.66 -2.03 12.29
C ASN A 12 -22.11 -2.94 11.19
N ALA A 13 -21.45 -4.03 11.61
CA ALA A 13 -21.01 -5.07 10.68
C ALA A 13 -22.19 -5.72 9.92
N GLU A 14 -23.41 -5.62 10.46
CA GLU A 14 -24.65 -6.08 9.83
C GLU A 14 -25.14 -5.11 8.74
N GLU A 15 -24.97 -3.79 8.89
CA GLU A 15 -25.38 -2.80 7.87
C GLU A 15 -24.42 -2.73 6.67
N ILE A 16 -23.13 -3.02 6.86
CA ILE A 16 -22.16 -3.11 5.75
C ILE A 16 -22.40 -4.39 4.93
N SER A 17 -22.75 -5.49 5.59
CA SER A 17 -23.21 -6.71 4.91
C SER A 17 -24.47 -6.44 4.06
N ALA A 18 -25.41 -5.62 4.56
CA ALA A 18 -26.63 -5.27 3.85
C ALA A 18 -26.44 -4.24 2.71
N SER A 19 -25.44 -3.36 2.78
CA SER A 19 -25.16 -2.41 1.69
C SER A 19 -24.36 -3.01 0.53
N VAL A 20 -23.59 -4.08 0.78
CA VAL A 20 -22.87 -4.84 -0.26
C VAL A 20 -23.81 -5.69 -1.12
N THR A 21 -25.03 -6.00 -0.64
CA THR A 21 -26.04 -6.73 -1.41
C THR A 21 -26.85 -5.87 -2.39
N ALA A 22 -26.55 -4.56 -2.51
CA ALA A 22 -27.34 -3.62 -3.31
C ALA A 22 -26.66 -3.14 -4.61
N SER A 23 -25.66 -3.85 -5.14
CA SER A 23 -25.29 -3.72 -6.56
C SER A 23 -25.82 -4.93 -7.32
N ALA A 24 -26.67 -4.68 -8.31
CA ALA A 24 -27.31 -5.69 -9.16
C ALA A 24 -26.29 -6.29 -10.15
N SER A 25 -25.32 -7.04 -9.64
CA SER A 25 -24.61 -8.06 -10.40
C SER A 25 -25.24 -9.40 -10.08
N ASP A 26 -25.80 -10.11 -11.07
CA ASP A 26 -26.47 -11.42 -10.90
C ASP A 26 -25.58 -12.53 -10.32
N HIS A 27 -24.30 -12.26 -10.09
CA HIS A 27 -23.38 -13.09 -9.33
C HIS A 27 -22.49 -12.23 -8.41
N PRO A 28 -22.92 -11.87 -7.19
CA PRO A 28 -22.03 -11.25 -6.22
C PRO A 28 -20.94 -12.28 -5.84
N LEU A 29 -19.69 -11.94 -6.15
CA LEU A 29 -18.54 -12.72 -5.68
C LEU A 29 -18.58 -12.81 -4.16
N SER A 30 -18.33 -14.01 -3.62
CA SER A 30 -18.22 -14.20 -2.18
C SER A 30 -17.12 -13.28 -1.62
N PRO A 31 -17.34 -12.62 -0.46
CA PRO A 31 -16.35 -11.74 0.13
C PRO A 31 -15.02 -12.48 0.31
N SER A 32 -13.91 -11.86 -0.08
CA SER A 32 -12.60 -12.50 0.04
C SER A 32 -12.09 -12.57 1.50
N ALA A 33 -12.68 -11.77 2.40
CA ALA A 33 -12.45 -11.84 3.84
C ALA A 33 -13.70 -12.26 4.60
N THR A 34 -13.51 -13.26 5.46
CA THR A 34 -14.44 -13.66 6.51
C THR A 34 -13.82 -13.39 7.89
N PRO A 35 -14.62 -13.32 8.97
CA PRO A 35 -14.09 -13.16 10.33
C PRO A 35 -13.01 -14.19 10.68
N GLN A 36 -13.16 -15.44 10.24
CA GLN A 36 -12.17 -16.50 10.45
C GLN A 36 -10.85 -16.22 9.73
N THR A 37 -10.90 -15.82 8.46
CA THR A 37 -9.68 -15.48 7.70
C THR A 37 -8.95 -14.26 8.26
N LEU A 38 -9.69 -13.28 8.79
CA LEU A 38 -9.11 -12.12 9.46
C LEU A 38 -8.43 -12.51 10.77
N GLU A 39 -9.03 -13.43 11.53
CA GLU A 39 -8.41 -14.00 12.73
C GLU A 39 -7.09 -14.70 12.42
N GLU A 40 -7.08 -15.57 11.40
CA GLU A 40 -5.86 -16.25 10.99
C GLU A 40 -4.75 -15.30 10.55
N LYS A 41 -5.11 -14.23 9.83
CA LYS A 41 -4.17 -13.17 9.45
C LYS A 41 -3.61 -12.46 10.67
N TRP A 42 -4.47 -12.09 11.62
CA TRP A 42 -4.04 -11.49 12.89
C TRP A 42 -3.06 -12.43 13.60
N GLU A 43 -3.42 -13.69 13.81
CA GLU A 43 -2.60 -14.68 14.53
C GLU A 43 -1.23 -14.92 13.89
N LYS A 44 -1.16 -14.90 12.55
CA LYS A 44 0.11 -15.06 11.82
C LYS A 44 0.90 -13.75 11.68
N ALA A 45 0.30 -12.59 11.96
CA ALA A 45 0.96 -11.31 11.78
C ALA A 45 2.05 -11.10 12.84
N GLY A 46 3.29 -10.92 12.38
CA GLY A 46 4.44 -10.52 13.19
C GLY A 46 4.90 -9.10 12.87
N ILE A 47 6.13 -8.76 13.28
CA ILE A 47 6.71 -7.42 13.05
C ILE A 47 6.81 -7.03 11.57
N GLY A 48 6.87 -8.00 10.66
CA GLY A 48 6.86 -7.73 9.22
C GLY A 48 5.53 -7.15 8.70
N ASN A 49 4.44 -7.23 9.46
CA ASN A 49 3.18 -6.60 9.08
C ASN A 49 3.23 -5.08 9.34
N ALA A 50 2.98 -4.26 8.31
CA ALA A 50 3.08 -2.80 8.39
C ALA A 50 2.23 -2.18 9.51
N PHE A 51 1.04 -2.73 9.80
CA PHE A 51 0.20 -2.25 10.91
C PHE A 51 0.87 -2.51 12.27
N ILE A 52 1.35 -3.74 12.51
CA ILE A 52 2.03 -4.10 13.76
C ILE A 52 3.34 -3.34 13.89
N PHE A 53 4.12 -3.26 12.80
CA PHE A 53 5.35 -2.48 12.74
C PHE A 53 5.11 -1.02 13.15
N GLY A 54 4.14 -0.36 12.51
CA GLY A 54 3.77 1.02 12.80
C GLY A 54 3.40 1.22 14.27
N LYS A 55 2.55 0.35 14.84
CA LYS A 55 2.17 0.43 16.26
C LYS A 55 3.37 0.23 17.18
N VAL A 56 4.13 -0.85 16.99
CA VAL A 56 5.26 -1.21 17.88
C VAL A 56 6.33 -0.14 17.86
N MET A 57 6.74 0.33 16.68
CA MET A 57 7.84 1.28 16.55
C MET A 57 7.44 2.72 16.93
N SER A 58 6.18 3.12 16.70
CA SER A 58 5.72 4.46 17.09
C SER A 58 5.49 4.60 18.60
N THR A 59 5.06 3.53 19.29
CA THR A 59 4.88 3.57 20.76
C THR A 59 6.16 3.27 21.53
N ASN A 60 7.16 2.66 20.89
CA ASN A 60 8.46 2.31 21.50
C ASN A 60 9.59 2.99 20.70
N THR A 61 9.72 4.30 20.89
CA THR A 61 10.68 5.12 20.14
C THR A 61 12.14 4.74 20.43
N ASP A 62 12.45 4.13 21.56
CA ASP A 62 13.77 3.56 21.85
C ASP A 62 14.12 2.42 20.86
N LEU A 63 13.14 1.57 20.52
CA LEU A 63 13.33 0.49 19.56
C LEU A 63 13.46 1.01 18.13
N LEU A 64 12.73 2.07 17.78
CA LEU A 64 12.87 2.75 16.49
C LEU A 64 14.24 3.42 16.36
N LEU A 65 14.70 4.13 17.41
CA LEU A 65 16.03 4.72 17.45
C LEU A 65 17.12 3.66 17.23
N GLU A 66 17.03 2.55 17.96
CA GLU A 66 17.97 1.45 17.83
C GLU A 66 17.92 0.82 16.42
N LEU A 67 16.73 0.70 15.81
CA LEU A 67 16.61 0.25 14.41
C LEU A 67 17.39 1.16 13.45
N LEU A 68 17.22 2.48 13.58
CA LEU A 68 17.89 3.46 12.72
C LEU A 68 19.41 3.41 12.89
N GLN A 69 19.88 3.32 14.14
CA GLN A 69 21.31 3.18 14.47
C GLN A 69 21.89 1.87 13.91
N LEU A 70 21.16 0.76 13.99
CA LEU A 70 21.58 -0.52 13.44
C LEU A 70 21.61 -0.50 11.90
N SER A 71 20.67 0.20 11.28
CA SER A 71 20.53 0.31 9.83
C SER A 71 21.61 1.20 9.20
N LEU A 72 21.98 2.27 9.90
CA LEU A 72 22.87 3.34 9.45
C LEU A 72 23.84 3.76 10.58
N PRO A 73 24.74 2.86 11.04
CA PRO A 73 25.69 3.17 12.11
C PRO A 73 26.61 4.35 11.77
N GLU A 74 26.89 4.54 10.47
CA GLU A 74 27.70 5.66 9.96
C GLU A 74 27.10 7.05 10.23
N LEU A 75 25.79 7.13 10.54
CA LEU A 75 25.11 8.40 10.77
C LEU A 75 25.14 8.87 12.23
N GLU A 76 25.59 8.02 13.16
CA GLU A 76 25.70 8.32 14.60
C GLU A 76 24.45 8.98 15.20
N ILE A 77 23.27 8.43 14.88
CA ILE A 77 21.98 8.95 15.34
C ILE A 77 21.94 8.82 16.87
N ARG A 78 21.74 9.92 17.59
CA ARG A 78 21.73 9.92 19.08
C ARG A 78 20.33 9.94 19.66
N GLU A 79 19.46 10.72 19.05
CA GLU A 79 18.11 10.99 19.54
C GLU A 79 17.17 11.14 18.34
N ILE A 80 15.90 10.83 18.57
CA ILE A 80 14.83 11.05 17.61
C ILE A 80 13.65 11.78 18.25
N SER A 81 12.96 12.58 17.45
CA SER A 81 11.73 13.29 17.80
C SER A 81 10.68 13.13 16.70
N ASP A 82 9.44 13.49 17.02
CA ASP A 82 8.36 13.59 16.05
C ASP A 82 8.12 12.30 15.26
N ALA A 83 8.21 11.14 15.91
CA ALA A 83 7.86 9.86 15.31
C ALA A 83 6.34 9.80 15.08
N VAL A 84 5.92 9.90 13.83
CA VAL A 84 4.50 9.89 13.44
C VAL A 84 4.23 8.69 12.54
N GLN A 85 3.21 7.90 12.91
CA GLN A 85 2.70 6.79 12.13
C GLN A 85 1.70 7.29 11.07
N GLU A 86 1.70 6.68 9.87
CA GLU A 86 0.72 6.91 8.80
C GLU A 86 0.59 8.38 8.38
N VAL A 87 1.73 9.00 8.05
CA VAL A 87 1.74 10.39 7.58
C VAL A 87 1.21 10.43 6.15
N TYR A 88 0.00 10.96 5.97
CA TYR A 88 -0.55 11.24 4.64
C TYR A 88 -0.04 12.60 4.15
N LEU A 89 0.78 12.58 3.11
CA LEU A 89 1.31 13.76 2.44
C LEU A 89 0.68 13.87 1.05
N LYS A 90 0.12 15.03 0.73
CA LYS A 90 -0.43 15.33 -0.60
C LYS A 90 -0.08 16.77 -0.95
N THR A 91 0.66 16.96 -2.04
CA THR A 91 1.19 18.27 -2.44
C THR A 91 0.18 19.11 -3.24
N SER A 92 -0.79 18.48 -3.90
CA SER A 92 -1.91 19.15 -4.57
C SER A 92 -3.10 18.19 -4.73
N ILE A 93 -4.29 18.70 -5.07
CA ILE A 93 -5.52 17.89 -5.25
C ILE A 93 -5.33 16.77 -6.29
N ASP A 94 -4.57 17.06 -7.35
CA ASP A 94 -4.35 16.14 -8.48
C ASP A 94 -3.08 15.29 -8.30
N ALA A 95 -2.27 15.55 -7.27
CA ALA A 95 -1.07 14.77 -6.98
C ALA A 95 -1.42 13.43 -6.30
N HIS A 96 -0.61 12.40 -6.58
CA HIS A 96 -0.71 11.13 -5.89
C HIS A 96 -0.31 11.31 -4.42
N GLY A 97 -1.18 10.94 -3.48
CA GLY A 97 -0.84 11.01 -2.06
C GLY A 97 0.25 9.99 -1.71
N VAL A 98 1.12 10.35 -0.78
CA VAL A 98 2.07 9.43 -0.15
C VAL A 98 1.58 9.14 1.26
N ARG A 99 1.55 7.86 1.64
CA ARG A 99 1.34 7.43 3.03
C ARG A 99 2.63 6.81 3.51
N LEU A 100 3.27 7.49 4.45
CA LEU A 100 4.49 7.00 5.10
C LEU A 100 4.11 6.12 6.28
N ASP A 101 4.74 4.96 6.41
CA ASP A 101 4.53 4.06 7.53
C ASP A 101 4.97 4.74 8.83
N ILE A 102 6.23 5.21 8.89
CA ILE A 102 6.80 5.95 10.01
C ILE A 102 7.70 7.05 9.51
N SER A 103 7.33 8.31 9.78
CA SER A 103 8.21 9.47 9.60
C SER A 103 8.78 9.90 10.94
N VAL A 104 10.07 10.16 11.00
CA VAL A 104 10.75 10.58 12.24
C VAL A 104 11.91 11.51 11.94
N ARG A 105 12.29 12.36 12.90
CA ARG A 105 13.41 13.28 12.78
C ARG A 105 14.47 12.96 13.81
N ASP A 106 15.75 13.20 13.48
CA ASP A 106 16.82 13.14 14.48
C ASP A 106 17.26 14.52 15.00
N SER A 107 18.19 14.53 15.96
CA SER A 107 18.74 15.77 16.54
C SER A 107 19.53 16.64 15.57
N ARG A 108 19.88 16.15 14.36
CA ARG A 108 20.51 16.92 13.28
C ARG A 108 19.49 17.40 12.23
N ASN A 109 18.20 17.32 12.53
CA ASN A 109 17.08 17.65 11.65
C ASN A 109 17.00 16.81 10.36
N ARG A 110 17.67 15.66 10.30
CA ARG A 110 17.51 14.71 9.19
C ARG A 110 16.16 14.03 9.30
N ILE A 111 15.49 13.85 8.18
CA ILE A 111 14.18 13.21 8.10
C ILE A 111 14.38 11.76 7.69
N PHE A 112 13.78 10.86 8.45
CA PHE A 112 13.76 9.44 8.18
C PHE A 112 12.33 9.01 7.86
N ASP A 113 12.20 8.25 6.79
CA ASP A 113 11.01 7.51 6.43
C ASP A 113 11.34 6.02 6.49
N VAL A 114 10.60 5.24 7.29
CA VAL A 114 10.85 3.81 7.50
C VAL A 114 9.62 3.01 7.09
N GLU A 115 9.77 2.25 6.00
CA GLU A 115 8.71 1.56 5.28
C GLU A 115 8.84 0.04 5.42
N MET A 116 7.78 -0.62 5.89
CA MET A 116 7.71 -2.08 5.99
C MET A 116 6.91 -2.65 4.81
N GLN A 117 7.61 -3.20 3.81
CA GLN A 117 6.98 -3.67 2.58
C GLN A 117 7.00 -5.20 2.50
N LEU A 118 5.84 -5.83 2.73
CA LEU A 118 5.69 -7.29 2.68
C LEU A 118 5.69 -7.87 1.26
N ARG A 119 5.16 -7.13 0.29
CA ARG A 119 4.93 -7.63 -1.08
C ARG A 119 5.83 -6.91 -2.08
N ASP A 120 6.35 -7.67 -3.02
CA ASP A 120 7.12 -7.10 -4.12
C ASP A 120 6.19 -6.61 -5.23
N GLU A 121 5.94 -5.31 -5.24
CA GLU A 121 5.18 -4.62 -6.29
C GLU A 121 6.04 -4.23 -7.50
N LYS A 122 7.34 -4.59 -7.50
CA LYS A 122 8.30 -4.28 -8.58
C LYS A 122 8.43 -2.78 -8.88
N ASN A 123 8.12 -1.94 -7.90
CA ASN A 123 8.07 -0.47 -8.03
C ASN A 123 8.92 0.28 -6.98
N ILE A 124 9.61 -0.43 -6.07
CA ILE A 124 10.36 0.17 -4.95
C ILE A 124 11.25 1.34 -5.38
N PRO A 125 12.11 1.25 -6.42
CA PRO A 125 12.97 2.36 -6.81
C PRO A 125 12.19 3.62 -7.22
N ARG A 126 11.06 3.45 -7.92
CA ARG A 126 10.21 4.57 -8.35
C ARG A 126 9.44 5.16 -7.17
N ARG A 127 8.95 4.31 -6.26
CA ARG A 127 8.26 4.75 -5.02
C ARG A 127 9.19 5.56 -4.13
N ILE A 128 10.40 5.07 -3.89
CA ILE A 128 11.42 5.79 -3.12
C ILE A 128 11.69 7.19 -3.70
N ARG A 129 11.87 7.30 -5.02
CA ARG A 129 12.05 8.61 -5.67
C ARG A 129 10.85 9.52 -5.46
N TYR A 130 9.63 8.98 -5.60
CA TYR A 130 8.41 9.76 -5.40
C TYR A 130 8.28 10.26 -3.96
N TYR A 131 8.56 9.39 -2.99
CA TYR A 131 8.51 9.71 -1.56
C TYR A 131 9.53 10.78 -1.20
N THR A 132 10.76 10.67 -1.71
CA THR A 132 11.81 11.70 -1.50
C THR A 132 11.33 13.06 -2.00
N GLY A 133 10.86 13.13 -3.25
CA GLY A 133 10.41 14.41 -3.83
C GLY A 133 9.18 14.99 -3.14
N THR A 134 8.28 14.16 -2.62
CA THR A 134 7.13 14.61 -1.82
C THR A 134 7.57 15.15 -0.48
N LEU A 135 8.50 14.47 0.21
CA LEU A 135 9.09 14.95 1.47
C LEU A 135 9.81 16.29 1.28
N ASP A 136 10.58 16.45 0.19
CA ASP A 136 11.29 17.71 -0.08
C ASP A 136 10.29 18.88 -0.27
N GLN A 137 9.21 18.65 -1.03
CA GLN A 137 8.16 19.64 -1.25
C GLN A 137 7.42 20.02 0.03
N THR A 138 7.18 19.08 0.95
CA THR A 138 6.46 19.37 2.20
C THR A 138 7.36 19.95 3.29
N ASN A 139 8.69 19.85 3.14
CA ASN A 139 9.65 20.33 4.13
C ASN A 139 10.41 21.61 3.71
N LEU A 140 10.18 22.13 2.51
CA LEU A 140 10.73 23.41 2.06
C LEU A 140 9.60 24.39 1.73
N ASN A 141 9.41 25.38 2.60
CA ASN A 141 8.38 26.40 2.41
C ASN A 141 8.72 27.38 1.28
N THR A 142 7.68 27.98 0.68
CA THR A 142 7.84 29.04 -0.32
C THR A 142 8.75 30.16 0.16
N GLY A 143 9.72 30.54 -0.66
CA GLY A 143 10.67 31.62 -0.37
C GLY A 143 11.86 31.22 0.51
N VAL A 144 11.96 29.96 0.95
CA VAL A 144 13.10 29.44 1.70
C VAL A 144 14.23 29.01 0.75
N ASN A 145 15.47 29.25 1.16
CA ASN A 145 16.67 28.87 0.38
C ASN A 145 16.83 27.34 0.35
N TYR A 146 17.15 26.77 -0.82
CA TYR A 146 17.38 25.33 -1.00
C TYR A 146 18.47 24.75 -0.09
N ASN A 147 19.45 25.55 0.36
CA ASN A 147 20.46 25.12 1.34
C ASN A 147 19.88 24.80 2.73
N GLN A 148 18.60 25.14 2.97
CA GLN A 148 17.88 24.76 4.20
C GLN A 148 17.04 23.50 4.01
N LEU A 149 17.05 22.89 2.81
CA LEU A 149 16.44 21.59 2.59
C LEU A 149 17.15 20.56 3.50
N LYS A 150 16.35 19.80 4.24
CA LYS A 150 16.86 18.82 5.19
C LYS A 150 17.30 17.56 4.47
N ASP A 151 18.32 16.89 5.00
CA ASP A 151 18.68 15.56 4.54
C ASP A 151 17.49 14.61 4.71
N THR A 152 17.23 13.81 3.67
CA THR A 152 16.12 12.85 3.62
C THR A 152 16.66 11.43 3.44
N ILE A 153 16.31 10.55 4.37
CA ILE A 153 16.70 9.15 4.40
C ILE A 153 15.44 8.29 4.31
N ILE A 154 15.36 7.46 3.28
CA ILE A 154 14.25 6.49 3.12
C ILE A 154 14.78 5.09 3.32
N ILE A 155 14.18 4.33 4.24
CA ILE A 155 14.56 2.97 4.60
C ILE A 155 13.39 2.03 4.31
N PHE A 156 13.54 1.17 3.31
CA PHE A 156 12.62 0.06 3.07
C PHE A 156 13.13 -1.20 3.77
N ILE A 157 12.24 -1.92 4.44
CA ILE A 157 12.50 -3.22 5.05
C ILE A 157 11.64 -4.25 4.33
N THR A 158 12.27 -5.29 3.76
CA THR A 158 11.59 -6.24 2.88
C THR A 158 11.90 -7.70 3.26
N PRO A 159 10.90 -8.61 3.24
CA PRO A 159 11.09 -10.06 3.38
C PRO A 159 11.46 -10.73 2.04
N PHE A 160 11.88 -9.95 1.04
CA PHE A 160 12.30 -10.38 -0.29
C PHE A 160 13.44 -9.51 -0.78
N ASP A 161 14.17 -9.98 -1.80
CA ASP A 161 15.25 -9.22 -2.42
C ASP A 161 14.73 -8.49 -3.66
N PRO A 162 14.61 -7.16 -3.66
CA PRO A 162 14.12 -6.42 -4.82
C PRO A 162 15.13 -6.32 -5.97
N PHE A 163 16.39 -6.71 -5.77
CA PHE A 163 17.47 -6.54 -6.76
C PHE A 163 18.18 -7.85 -7.16
N ASP A 164 17.78 -8.98 -6.55
CA ASP A 164 18.37 -10.30 -6.81
C ASP A 164 19.91 -10.33 -6.69
N ARG A 165 20.48 -9.60 -5.72
CA ARG A 165 21.93 -9.59 -5.42
C ARG A 165 22.28 -10.18 -4.06
N SER A 166 21.27 -10.68 -3.35
CA SER A 166 21.33 -11.30 -2.04
C SER A 166 22.00 -10.45 -0.96
N ARG A 167 22.06 -9.12 -1.09
CA ARG A 167 22.65 -8.28 -0.03
C ARG A 167 21.69 -8.12 1.13
N TYR A 168 22.23 -8.08 2.36
CA TYR A 168 21.46 -7.69 3.55
C TYR A 168 21.01 -6.22 3.50
N ARG A 169 21.90 -5.35 3.03
CA ARG A 169 21.69 -3.91 2.95
C ARG A 169 22.12 -3.41 1.59
N TYR A 170 21.24 -2.66 0.94
CA TYR A 170 21.54 -1.83 -0.21
C TYR A 170 21.47 -0.37 0.22
N THR A 171 22.50 0.41 -0.08
CA THR A 171 22.52 1.85 0.17
C THR A 171 22.78 2.55 -1.17
N PHE A 172 21.93 3.51 -1.51
CA PHE A 172 22.00 4.27 -2.75
C PHE A 172 22.12 5.77 -2.46
N ARG A 173 23.10 6.40 -3.10
CA ARG A 173 23.34 7.84 -3.17
C ARG A 173 23.68 8.20 -4.62
N ASN A 174 23.59 9.48 -4.96
CA ASN A 174 23.94 9.96 -6.29
C ASN A 174 25.47 10.07 -6.42
N ILE A 175 26.04 9.34 -7.39
CA ILE A 175 27.47 9.31 -7.69
C ILE A 175 27.74 9.82 -9.10
N CYS A 176 28.89 10.46 -9.30
CA CYS A 176 29.42 10.84 -10.61
C CYS A 176 29.91 9.58 -11.35
N LEU A 177 29.41 9.34 -12.56
CA LEU A 177 29.71 8.13 -13.33
C LEU A 177 31.08 8.18 -14.01
N GLU A 178 31.58 9.40 -14.23
CA GLU A 178 32.87 9.69 -14.83
C GLU A 178 34.02 9.37 -13.87
N GLU A 179 33.80 9.53 -12.56
CA GLU A 179 34.79 9.31 -11.49
C GLU A 179 34.81 7.84 -11.02
N LYS A 180 35.50 6.96 -11.76
CA LYS A 180 35.49 5.50 -11.50
C LYS A 180 36.39 5.02 -10.37
N VAL A 181 37.47 5.76 -10.05
CA VAL A 181 38.50 5.32 -9.09
C VAL A 181 38.20 5.82 -7.69
N ASN A 182 37.75 7.06 -7.57
CA ASN A 182 37.30 7.66 -6.32
C ASN A 182 35.91 8.25 -6.55
N PRO A 183 34.83 7.46 -6.33
CA PRO A 183 33.47 7.89 -6.64
C PRO A 183 33.14 9.22 -5.96
N LEU A 184 32.95 10.27 -6.76
CA LEU A 184 32.47 11.57 -6.30
C LEU A 184 30.97 11.48 -6.02
N GLU A 185 30.55 11.75 -4.79
CA GLU A 185 29.13 11.86 -4.43
C GLU A 185 28.62 13.27 -4.68
N LEU A 186 27.38 13.39 -5.18
CA LEU A 186 26.73 14.68 -5.43
C LEU A 186 26.50 15.48 -4.14
N GLY A 187 26.30 14.79 -3.01
CA GLY A 187 26.09 15.43 -1.71
C GLY A 187 24.75 16.16 -1.56
N ASP A 188 23.70 15.68 -2.22
CA ASP A 188 22.36 16.30 -2.21
C ASP A 188 21.53 16.05 -0.95
N GLY A 189 22.14 15.52 0.12
CA GLY A 189 21.47 15.22 1.38
C GLY A 189 20.52 14.02 1.33
N THR A 190 20.44 13.29 0.22
CA THR A 190 19.49 12.17 0.09
C THR A 190 20.16 10.80 0.18
N THR A 191 19.60 9.90 1.00
CA THR A 191 20.07 8.51 1.13
C THR A 191 18.91 7.54 1.05
N LYS A 192 19.08 6.45 0.30
CA LYS A 192 18.04 5.42 0.17
C LYS A 192 18.61 4.08 0.61
N VAL A 193 17.94 3.42 1.55
CA VAL A 193 18.37 2.16 2.15
C VAL A 193 17.29 1.12 1.92
N ILE A 194 17.72 -0.09 1.53
CA ILE A 194 16.85 -1.26 1.50
C ILE A 194 17.50 -2.33 2.37
N LEU A 195 16.80 -2.73 3.43
CA LEU A 195 17.14 -3.84 4.30
C LEU A 195 16.38 -5.08 3.83
N ASN A 196 17.11 -5.97 3.17
CA ASN A 196 16.57 -7.22 2.64
C ASN A 196 16.78 -8.33 3.68
N ALA A 197 15.68 -8.79 4.27
CA ALA A 197 15.70 -9.79 5.32
C ALA A 197 16.18 -11.17 4.83
N LYS A 198 16.01 -11.47 3.54
CA LYS A 198 16.54 -12.69 2.89
C LYS A 198 18.00 -12.55 2.42
N GLY A 199 18.67 -11.46 2.78
CA GLY A 199 20.07 -11.25 2.42
C GLY A 199 20.98 -12.37 2.94
N SER A 200 22.11 -12.54 2.27
CA SER A 200 23.22 -13.41 2.64
C SER A 200 24.60 -12.78 2.38
N VAL A 201 24.65 -11.64 1.66
CA VAL A 201 25.86 -10.95 1.23
C VAL A 201 26.02 -9.62 1.96
N GLY A 202 27.26 -9.33 2.36
CA GLY A 202 27.60 -8.12 3.12
C GLY A 202 27.63 -8.37 4.62
N LYS A 203 28.23 -7.43 5.36
CA LYS A 203 28.33 -7.51 6.82
C LYS A 203 27.29 -6.60 7.46
N ILE A 204 26.54 -7.15 8.41
CA ILE A 204 25.64 -6.43 9.30
C ILE A 204 25.88 -6.90 10.73
N SER A 205 25.42 -6.14 11.73
CA SER A 205 25.52 -6.57 13.12
C SER A 205 24.62 -7.78 13.39
N PRO A 206 24.97 -8.65 14.37
CA PRO A 206 24.09 -9.73 14.81
C PRO A 206 22.72 -9.24 15.27
N SER A 207 22.65 -8.06 15.90
CA SER A 207 21.39 -7.43 16.32
C SER A 207 20.48 -7.08 15.14
N LEU A 208 21.04 -6.47 14.07
CA LEU A 208 20.27 -6.20 12.86
C LEU A 208 19.83 -7.50 12.17
N LYS A 209 20.72 -8.51 12.13
CA LYS A 209 20.38 -9.81 11.55
C LYS A 209 19.21 -10.47 12.28
N GLY A 210 19.20 -10.44 13.61
CA GLY A 210 18.11 -10.97 14.43
C GLY A 210 16.79 -10.25 14.17
N PHE A 211 16.81 -8.92 14.01
CA PHE A 211 15.61 -8.18 13.61
C PHE A 211 15.12 -8.58 12.22
N LEU A 212 16.02 -8.74 11.24
CA LEU A 212 15.66 -9.22 9.91
C LEU A 212 15.08 -10.65 9.95
N ASP A 213 15.55 -11.52 10.84
CA ASP A 213 14.94 -12.84 11.06
C ASP A 213 13.50 -12.74 11.56
N LEU A 214 13.20 -11.79 12.46
CA LEU A 214 11.82 -11.52 12.88
C LEU A 214 10.93 -11.07 11.72
N VAL A 215 11.46 -10.25 10.81
CA VAL A 215 10.73 -9.80 9.61
C VAL A 215 10.36 -10.99 8.72
N LEU A 216 11.17 -12.06 8.71
CA LEU A 216 10.86 -13.32 8.04
C LEU A 216 9.88 -14.22 8.83
N GLY A 217 9.43 -13.79 10.01
CA GLY A 217 8.55 -14.55 10.90
C GLY A 217 9.27 -15.57 11.78
N LEU A 218 10.61 -15.54 11.82
CA LEU A 218 11.39 -16.42 12.72
C LEU A 218 11.33 -15.88 14.14
N GLN A 219 11.35 -16.78 15.12
CA GLN A 219 11.34 -16.41 16.54
C GLN A 219 12.78 -16.27 17.07
N PRO A 220 13.06 -15.29 17.96
CA PRO A 220 14.36 -15.20 18.62
C PRO A 220 14.61 -16.47 19.44
N PRO A 221 15.79 -17.09 19.34
CA PRO A 221 16.12 -18.22 20.20
C PRO A 221 16.22 -17.78 21.66
N ALA A 222 15.95 -18.69 22.61
CA ALA A 222 16.03 -18.40 24.04
C ALA A 222 17.41 -17.87 24.50
N SER A 223 18.48 -18.28 23.80
CA SER A 223 19.84 -17.78 24.03
C SER A 223 20.05 -16.31 23.65
N SER A 224 19.11 -15.70 22.93
CA SER A 224 19.13 -14.28 22.53
C SER A 224 18.25 -13.39 23.43
N ALA A 225 17.87 -13.86 24.62
CA ALA A 225 17.10 -13.08 25.58
C ALA A 225 17.77 -11.72 25.88
N GLY A 226 16.99 -10.64 25.84
CA GLY A 226 17.45 -9.27 26.01
C GLY A 226 18.05 -8.62 24.75
N SER A 227 18.27 -9.39 23.67
CA SER A 227 18.70 -8.82 22.39
C SER A 227 17.66 -7.85 21.82
N TYR A 228 18.08 -7.04 20.85
CA TYR A 228 17.18 -6.14 20.14
C TYR A 228 15.96 -6.87 19.57
N ALA A 229 16.17 -8.00 18.89
CA ALA A 229 15.11 -8.83 18.34
C ALA A 229 14.15 -9.35 19.43
N ASP A 230 14.68 -9.88 20.54
CA ASP A 230 13.84 -10.34 21.66
C ASP A 230 12.99 -9.19 22.25
N ARG A 231 13.58 -7.99 22.43
CA ARG A 231 12.83 -6.81 22.89
C ARG A 231 11.71 -6.42 21.93
N VAL A 232 11.98 -6.42 20.62
CA VAL A 232 10.96 -6.15 19.59
C VAL A 232 9.86 -7.21 19.61
N GLN A 233 10.21 -8.50 19.67
CA GLN A 233 9.23 -9.60 19.73
C GLN A 233 8.33 -9.49 20.96
N ARG A 234 8.87 -9.15 22.13
CA ARG A 234 8.05 -8.91 23.33
C ARG A 234 7.03 -7.79 23.12
N GLN A 235 7.41 -6.70 22.43
CA GLN A 235 6.47 -5.63 22.11
C GLN A 235 5.42 -6.07 21.09
N VAL A 236 5.77 -6.93 20.13
CA VAL A 236 4.78 -7.58 19.25
C VAL A 236 3.80 -8.43 20.06
N ASP A 237 4.27 -9.23 21.02
CA ASP A 237 3.40 -10.06 21.86
C ASP A 237 2.45 -9.21 22.73
N ILE A 238 2.93 -8.08 23.24
CA ILE A 238 2.11 -7.09 23.95
C ILE A 238 1.06 -6.49 23.00
N ALA A 239 1.47 -6.08 21.80
CA ALA A 239 0.59 -5.54 20.78
C ALA A 239 -0.53 -6.54 20.42
N LYS A 240 -0.17 -7.82 20.29
CA LYS A 240 -1.07 -8.92 19.95
C LYS A 240 -2.12 -9.21 21.03
N ARG A 241 -1.85 -8.87 22.29
CA ARG A 241 -2.80 -8.99 23.41
C ARG A 241 -3.68 -7.74 23.60
N ASN A 242 -3.39 -6.67 22.87
CA ASN A 242 -4.17 -5.44 22.95
C ASN A 242 -5.46 -5.56 22.10
N ASN A 243 -6.59 -5.72 22.79
CA ASN A 243 -7.91 -5.87 22.14
C ASN A 243 -8.33 -4.65 21.30
N VAL A 244 -7.86 -3.44 21.64
CA VAL A 244 -8.12 -2.23 20.85
C VAL A 244 -7.38 -2.32 19.52
N TRP A 245 -6.08 -2.61 19.55
CA TRP A 245 -5.28 -2.74 18.32
C TRP A 245 -5.69 -3.94 17.47
N ARG A 246 -6.11 -5.03 18.10
CA ARG A 246 -6.73 -6.16 17.38
C ARG A 246 -7.96 -5.70 16.61
N ARG A 247 -8.87 -4.94 17.24
CA ARG A 247 -10.08 -4.43 16.57
C ARG A 247 -9.73 -3.48 15.43
N GLU A 248 -8.78 -2.57 15.66
CA GLU A 248 -8.27 -1.66 14.61
C GLU A 248 -7.69 -2.43 13.42
N TYR A 249 -6.91 -3.48 13.68
CA TYR A 249 -6.36 -4.36 12.64
C TYR A 249 -7.46 -5.04 11.83
N MET A 250 -8.47 -5.62 12.51
CA MET A 250 -9.59 -6.29 11.83
C MET A 250 -10.35 -5.32 10.92
N ASN A 251 -10.64 -4.11 11.41
CA ASN A 251 -11.32 -3.10 10.62
C ASN A 251 -10.48 -2.69 9.41
N TRP A 252 -9.18 -2.45 9.61
CA TRP A 252 -8.27 -2.08 8.53
C TRP A 252 -8.16 -3.17 7.45
N GLU A 253 -7.96 -4.44 7.83
CA GLU A 253 -7.92 -5.56 6.88
C GLU A 253 -9.27 -5.77 6.18
N MET A 254 -10.39 -5.60 6.89
CA MET A 254 -11.72 -5.72 6.31
C MET A 254 -11.94 -4.64 5.24
N THR A 255 -11.62 -3.38 5.55
CA THR A 255 -11.67 -2.28 4.56
C THR A 255 -10.79 -2.58 3.35
N LEU A 256 -9.56 -3.03 3.56
CA LEU A 256 -8.68 -3.42 2.45
C LEU A 256 -9.24 -4.58 1.62
N SER A 257 -9.93 -5.53 2.26
CA SER A 257 -10.55 -6.65 1.55
C SER A 257 -11.72 -6.17 0.68
N ILE A 258 -12.58 -5.31 1.24
CA ILE A 258 -13.70 -4.71 0.49
C ILE A 258 -13.18 -3.95 -0.73
N GLU A 259 -12.13 -3.14 -0.57
CA GLU A 259 -11.55 -2.40 -1.70
C GLU A 259 -10.91 -3.32 -2.75
N ARG A 260 -10.33 -4.45 -2.34
CA ARG A 260 -9.83 -5.48 -3.26
C ARG A 260 -10.95 -6.18 -4.01
N ASP A 261 -12.04 -6.50 -3.32
CA ASP A 261 -13.21 -7.15 -3.93
C ASP A 261 -13.88 -6.21 -4.92
N LYS A 262 -14.02 -4.92 -4.60
CA LYS A 262 -14.42 -3.89 -5.56
C LYS A 262 -13.50 -3.90 -6.77
N GLY A 263 -12.19 -3.76 -6.58
CA GLY A 263 -11.23 -3.75 -7.69
C GLY A 263 -11.28 -5.01 -8.57
N ARG A 264 -11.53 -6.18 -7.97
CA ARG A 264 -11.75 -7.44 -8.69
C ARG A 264 -13.03 -7.39 -9.52
N ASN A 265 -14.16 -7.03 -8.92
CA ASN A 265 -15.46 -6.92 -9.60
C ASN A 265 -15.37 -5.93 -10.77
N GLU A 266 -14.69 -4.80 -10.57
CA GLU A 266 -14.46 -3.81 -11.62
C GLU A 266 -13.61 -4.37 -12.77
N GLY A 267 -12.58 -5.18 -12.48
CA GLY A 267 -11.76 -5.84 -13.49
C GLY A 267 -12.52 -6.90 -14.29
N GLU A 268 -13.40 -7.65 -13.63
CA GLU A 268 -14.29 -8.63 -14.29
C GLU A 268 -15.30 -7.91 -15.20
N LEU A 269 -15.96 -6.86 -14.71
CA LEU A 269 -16.84 -6.02 -15.54
C LEU A 269 -16.12 -5.41 -16.73
N LEU A 270 -14.90 -4.87 -16.54
CA LEU A 270 -14.09 -4.33 -17.62
C LEU A 270 -13.79 -5.39 -18.69
N THR A 271 -13.57 -6.63 -18.28
CA THR A 271 -13.34 -7.76 -19.19
C THR A 271 -14.59 -8.06 -20.01
N LEU A 272 -15.77 -8.08 -19.39
CA LEU A 272 -17.04 -8.25 -20.10
C LEU A 272 -17.29 -7.12 -21.11
N VAL A 273 -17.07 -5.86 -20.70
CA VAL A 273 -17.19 -4.69 -21.60
C VAL A 273 -16.23 -4.82 -22.79
N LYS A 274 -14.97 -5.21 -22.56
CA LYS A 274 -13.99 -5.46 -23.64
C LYS A 274 -14.48 -6.52 -24.63
N GLN A 275 -15.08 -7.61 -24.12
CA GLN A 275 -15.64 -8.66 -24.97
C GLN A 275 -16.83 -8.17 -25.81
N ILE A 276 -17.76 -7.42 -25.21
CA ILE A 276 -18.91 -6.83 -25.91
C ILE A 276 -18.43 -5.89 -27.03
N LEU A 277 -17.56 -4.93 -26.70
CA LEU A 277 -17.03 -3.95 -27.67
C LEU A 277 -16.22 -4.59 -28.80
N ALA A 278 -15.60 -5.76 -28.56
CA ALA A 278 -14.87 -6.50 -29.59
C ALA A 278 -15.79 -7.35 -30.50
N LYS A 279 -17.00 -7.69 -30.06
CA LYS A 279 -17.94 -8.57 -30.78
C LYS A 279 -19.01 -7.79 -31.56
N ILE A 280 -19.46 -6.64 -31.07
CA ILE A 280 -20.45 -5.78 -31.76
C ILE A 280 -19.98 -5.40 -33.19
N PRO A 281 -18.75 -4.90 -33.42
CA PRO A 281 -18.30 -4.55 -34.76
C PRO A 281 -18.18 -5.74 -35.73
N LYS A 282 -18.17 -6.97 -35.20
CA LYS A 282 -18.14 -8.21 -36.00
C LYS A 282 -19.54 -8.65 -36.43
N GLY A 283 -20.57 -7.86 -36.14
CA GLY A 283 -21.96 -8.15 -36.51
C GLY A 283 -22.57 -9.31 -35.71
N LYS A 284 -22.00 -9.68 -34.56
CA LYS A 284 -22.61 -10.69 -33.69
C LYS A 284 -23.90 -10.14 -33.06
N PRO A 285 -25.02 -10.88 -33.11
CA PRO A 285 -26.26 -10.50 -32.42
C PRO A 285 -26.06 -10.34 -30.90
N GLU A 286 -26.80 -9.41 -30.27
CA GLU A 286 -26.66 -9.09 -28.84
C GLU A 286 -27.01 -10.29 -27.95
N ASN A 287 -28.02 -11.08 -28.30
CA ASN A 287 -28.39 -12.31 -27.58
C ASN A 287 -27.26 -13.37 -27.59
N VAL A 288 -26.59 -13.56 -28.74
CA VAL A 288 -25.45 -14.47 -28.85
C VAL A 288 -24.27 -13.97 -28.01
N ILE A 289 -24.04 -12.66 -27.96
CA ILE A 289 -23.00 -12.07 -27.10
C ILE A 289 -23.37 -12.29 -25.63
N ALA A 290 -24.63 -12.10 -25.26
CA ALA A 290 -25.15 -12.26 -23.90
C ALA A 290 -24.94 -13.70 -23.40
N ASP A 291 -25.29 -14.70 -24.23
CA ASP A 291 -25.04 -16.12 -23.95
C ASP A 291 -23.54 -16.42 -23.82
N GLU A 292 -22.70 -15.90 -24.72
CA GLU A 292 -21.24 -16.14 -24.71
C GLU A 292 -20.53 -15.59 -23.46
N ILE A 293 -21.10 -14.55 -22.84
CA ILE A 293 -20.53 -13.92 -21.65
C ILE A 293 -21.31 -14.25 -20.37
N GLU A 294 -22.33 -15.12 -20.48
CA GLU A 294 -23.22 -15.54 -19.40
C GLU A 294 -23.85 -14.34 -18.66
N ARG A 295 -24.40 -13.38 -19.41
CA ARG A 295 -25.09 -12.20 -18.87
C ARG A 295 -26.42 -11.99 -19.57
N ASP A 296 -27.27 -11.19 -18.94
CA ASP A 296 -28.53 -10.78 -19.54
C ASP A 296 -28.32 -9.92 -20.79
N VAL A 297 -29.19 -10.08 -21.80
CA VAL A 297 -29.12 -9.34 -23.06
C VAL A 297 -29.27 -7.82 -22.85
N THR A 298 -30.00 -7.40 -21.81
CA THR A 298 -30.13 -5.98 -21.43
C THR A 298 -28.80 -5.34 -21.09
N PHE A 299 -27.91 -6.09 -20.43
CA PHE A 299 -26.56 -5.61 -20.12
C PHE A 299 -25.76 -5.37 -21.40
N VAL A 300 -25.81 -6.30 -22.36
CA VAL A 300 -25.16 -6.14 -23.67
C VAL A 300 -25.73 -4.94 -24.42
N HIS A 301 -27.05 -4.80 -24.45
CA HIS A 301 -27.75 -3.71 -25.11
C HIS A 301 -27.38 -2.33 -24.53
N LEU A 302 -27.30 -2.22 -23.21
CA LEU A 302 -26.92 -0.99 -22.52
C LEU A 302 -25.47 -0.60 -22.84
N ILE A 303 -24.53 -1.55 -22.77
CA ILE A 303 -23.12 -1.32 -23.13
C ILE A 303 -22.99 -0.90 -24.61
N ALA A 304 -23.73 -1.55 -25.51
CA ALA A 304 -23.76 -1.20 -26.93
C ALA A 304 -24.28 0.23 -27.14
N THR A 305 -25.34 0.61 -26.44
CA THR A 305 -25.94 1.95 -26.52
C THR A 305 -24.99 3.03 -25.98
N LEU A 306 -24.38 2.79 -24.81
CA LEU A 306 -23.37 3.69 -24.24
C LEU A 306 -22.20 3.90 -25.20
N SER A 307 -21.73 2.82 -25.83
CA SER A 307 -20.63 2.89 -26.80
C SER A 307 -20.99 3.70 -28.04
N LYS A 308 -22.22 3.60 -28.54
CA LYS A 308 -22.68 4.34 -29.73
C LYS A 308 -22.79 5.85 -29.48
N ASN A 309 -23.07 6.25 -28.24
CA ASN A 309 -23.23 7.64 -27.84
C ASN A 309 -21.89 8.33 -27.51
N MET A 310 -20.74 7.68 -27.77
CA MET A 310 -19.40 8.21 -27.49
C MET A 310 -18.61 8.39 -28.79
N ASP A 311 -17.92 9.52 -28.93
CA ASP A 311 -17.07 9.80 -30.11
C ASP A 311 -15.85 8.86 -30.19
N ALA A 312 -15.34 8.39 -29.04
CA ALA A 312 -14.22 7.44 -28.94
C ALA A 312 -14.44 6.47 -27.75
N PRO A 313 -15.24 5.40 -27.93
CA PRO A 313 -15.61 4.50 -26.85
C PRO A 313 -14.44 3.57 -26.47
N THR A 314 -13.62 3.99 -25.52
CA THR A 314 -12.69 3.05 -24.86
C THR A 314 -13.46 2.17 -23.87
N PRO A 315 -13.02 0.92 -23.63
CA PRO A 315 -13.65 0.06 -22.62
C PRO A 315 -13.76 0.73 -21.25
N GLU A 316 -12.73 1.49 -20.86
CA GLU A 316 -12.68 2.21 -19.59
C GLU A 316 -13.71 3.36 -19.54
N ALA A 317 -13.90 4.11 -20.63
CA ALA A 317 -14.90 5.17 -20.71
C ALA A 317 -16.33 4.61 -20.65
N VAL A 318 -16.58 3.53 -21.40
CA VAL A 318 -17.89 2.86 -21.42
C VAL A 318 -18.23 2.28 -20.05
N LEU A 319 -17.27 1.60 -19.39
CA LEU A 319 -17.45 1.09 -18.03
C LEU A 319 -17.71 2.23 -17.02
N SER A 320 -16.99 3.36 -17.14
CA SER A 320 -17.22 4.51 -16.27
C SER A 320 -18.62 5.10 -16.43
N ALA A 321 -19.15 5.15 -17.67
CA ALA A 321 -20.50 5.63 -17.92
C ALA A 321 -21.56 4.64 -17.39
N TYR A 322 -21.35 3.34 -17.57
CA TYR A 322 -22.22 2.30 -17.02
C TYR A 322 -22.32 2.40 -15.49
N LYS A 323 -21.19 2.47 -14.79
CA LYS A 323 -21.17 2.61 -13.33
C LYS A 323 -21.85 3.88 -12.83
N LYS A 324 -21.74 4.99 -13.58
CA LYS A 324 -22.44 6.23 -13.24
C LYS A 324 -23.95 6.04 -13.26
N LEU A 325 -24.49 5.33 -14.26
CA LEU A 325 -25.91 5.00 -14.33
C LEU A 325 -26.34 4.06 -13.21
N GLU A 326 -25.51 3.07 -12.87
CA GLU A 326 -25.75 2.15 -11.74
C GLU A 326 -25.85 2.90 -10.41
N VAL A 327 -24.91 3.80 -10.12
CA VAL A 327 -24.91 4.63 -8.90
C VAL A 327 -26.11 5.59 -8.84
N GLU A 328 -26.52 6.13 -9.99
CA GLU A 328 -27.68 7.01 -10.08
C GLU A 328 -29.03 6.26 -10.04
N GLY A 329 -29.02 4.92 -10.01
CA GLY A 329 -30.24 4.10 -10.11
C GLY A 329 -30.95 4.24 -11.45
N LYS A 330 -30.23 4.64 -12.51
CA LYS A 330 -30.75 4.93 -13.85
C LYS A 330 -30.32 3.86 -14.87
N LEU A 331 -30.25 2.61 -14.44
CA LEU A 331 -30.07 1.47 -15.35
C LEU A 331 -31.34 1.19 -16.18
N ASP A 332 -32.41 1.96 -15.98
CA ASP A 332 -33.66 1.85 -16.75
C ASP A 332 -33.40 1.95 -18.26
N LEU A 333 -33.88 0.92 -18.94
CA LEU A 333 -33.69 0.62 -20.35
C LEU A 333 -34.22 1.75 -21.26
N PRO A 334 -33.56 2.04 -22.40
CA PRO A 334 -34.28 2.65 -23.51
C PRO A 334 -35.40 1.71 -23.95
N ALA A 335 -36.61 2.24 -24.10
CA ALA A 335 -37.88 1.53 -24.34
C ALA A 335 -37.99 0.77 -25.69
N ASN A 336 -36.89 0.35 -26.30
CA ASN A 336 -36.87 -0.39 -27.56
C ASN A 336 -35.85 -1.54 -27.51
N LEU A 337 -36.18 -2.60 -26.77
CA LEU A 337 -35.63 -3.91 -27.07
C LEU A 337 -36.29 -4.40 -28.37
N PRO A 338 -35.54 -4.84 -29.40
CA PRO A 338 -36.14 -5.50 -30.55
C PRO A 338 -36.81 -6.78 -30.07
N ALA A 339 -38.11 -6.94 -30.37
CA ALA A 339 -38.83 -8.17 -30.16
C ALA A 339 -38.32 -9.23 -31.16
N ASP A 340 -37.91 -10.38 -30.61
CA ASP A 340 -37.55 -11.69 -31.20
C ASP A 340 -36.69 -11.73 -32.48
#